data_AF-T1ATR4-F1
#
_entry.id   AF-T1ATR4-F1
#
_cell.length_a   1.000
_cell.length_b   1.000
_cell.length_c   1.000
_cell.angle_alpha   90.00
_cell.angle_beta   90.00
_cell.angle_gamma   90.00
#
_symmetry.space_group_name_H-M   'P 1'
#
loop_
_entity.id
_entity.type
_entity.pdbx_description
1 polymer ?
#
loop_
_entity_poly.entity_id
_entity_poly.type
_entity_poly.pdbx_seq_one_letter_code
_entity_poly.pdbx_strand_id
1 'polypeptide(L)'
;MTLKASDLEEIRGLNENISLDEVVDIYLPISRLLHLYYSASRELYAARREFLGTKHEKITFIIGIAGSVAVGKSTTARLLKTLISAWPDKPTVDLIPTDGYIFPNSVLKERNIMNRKGFPESFNVKGL
;
A
#
# COMPACT_ATOMS: atom_id res chain seq x y z
N MET A 1 10.33 16.33 5.77
CA MET A 1 8.88 16.42 5.54
C MET A 1 8.22 17.09 6.72
N THR A 2 7.57 18.22 6.48
CA THR A 2 6.70 18.91 7.43
C THR A 2 5.27 18.75 6.91
N LEU A 3 4.38 18.14 7.70
CA LEU A 3 2.96 18.07 7.35
C LEU A 3 2.40 19.49 7.29
N LYS A 4 1.65 19.80 6.24
CA LYS A 4 0.85 21.03 6.21
C LYS A 4 -0.49 20.76 6.88
N ALA A 5 -1.12 21.81 7.40
CA ALA A 5 -2.46 21.71 7.99
C ALA A 5 -3.50 21.14 7.00
N SER A 6 -3.34 21.39 5.70
CA SER A 6 -4.16 20.80 4.64
C SER A 6 -4.05 19.28 4.56
N ASP A 7 -2.85 18.73 4.77
CA ASP A 7 -2.61 17.29 4.71
C ASP A 7 -3.25 16.60 5.93
N LEU A 8 -3.27 17.31 7.07
CA LEU A 8 -3.92 16.84 8.30
C LEU A 8 -5.45 16.82 8.21
N GLU A 9 -6.06 17.79 7.52
CA GLU A 9 -7.50 17.82 7.25
C GLU A 9 -7.94 16.64 6.36
N GLU A 10 -7.16 16.34 5.31
CA GLU A 10 -7.42 15.18 4.44
C GLU A 10 -7.28 13.85 5.22
N ILE A 11 -6.27 13.75 6.09
CA ILE A 11 -6.08 12.58 6.97
C ILE A 11 -7.24 12.42 7.95
N ARG A 12 -7.72 13.52 8.57
CA ARG A 12 -8.88 13.51 9.48
C ARG A 12 -10.17 13.08 8.77
N GLY A 13 -10.39 13.54 7.53
CA GLY A 13 -11.56 13.16 6.73
C GLY A 13 -11.57 11.68 6.29
N LEU A 14 -10.41 11.01 6.28
CA LEU A 14 -10.28 9.61 5.86
C LEU A 14 -10.45 8.59 7.00
N ASN A 15 -10.30 8.99 8.25
CA ASN A 15 -10.46 8.11 9.42
C ASN A 15 -10.86 8.89 10.68
N GLU A 16 -12.15 8.81 11.05
CA GLU A 16 -12.69 9.42 12.27
C GLU A 16 -12.07 8.88 13.58
N ASN A 17 -11.29 7.78 13.52
CA ASN A 17 -10.77 7.08 14.70
C ASN A 17 -9.25 7.18 14.92
N ILE A 18 -8.48 7.86 14.06
CA ILE A 18 -7.01 8.00 14.26
C ILE A 18 -6.68 9.37 14.84
N SER A 19 -5.93 9.37 15.94
CA SER A 19 -5.46 10.61 16.57
C SER A 19 -4.31 11.25 15.78
N LEU A 20 -4.21 12.58 15.82
CA LEU A 20 -3.09 13.29 15.19
C LEU A 20 -1.73 12.90 15.78
N ASP A 21 -1.69 12.65 17.08
CA ASP A 21 -0.46 12.24 17.78
C ASP A 21 0.03 10.89 17.23
N GLU A 22 -0.86 9.94 17.00
CA GLU A 22 -0.51 8.66 16.37
C GLU A 22 0.04 8.85 14.95
N VAL A 23 -0.51 9.77 14.16
CA VAL A 23 0.01 10.10 12.82
C VAL A 23 1.44 10.62 12.91
N VAL A 24 1.70 11.53 13.83
CA VAL A 24 3.01 12.18 14.00
C VAL A 24 4.05 11.22 14.56
N ASP A 25 3.70 10.46 15.60
CA ASP A 25 4.65 9.66 16.36
C ASP A 25 4.93 8.30 15.69
N ILE A 26 3.97 7.77 14.92
CA ILE A 26 4.07 6.43 14.33
C ILE A 26 4.17 6.50 12.81
N TYR A 27 3.16 7.07 12.15
CA TYR A 27 3.04 6.94 10.69
C TYR A 27 3.98 7.86 9.90
N LEU A 28 4.32 9.04 10.41
CA LEU A 28 5.31 9.90 9.78
C LEU A 28 6.71 9.29 9.76
N PRO A 29 7.25 8.75 10.87
CA PRO A 29 8.51 8.00 10.84
C PRO A 29 8.48 6.84 9.85
N ILE A 30 7.40 6.06 9.81
CA ILE A 30 7.24 4.96 8.85
C ILE A 30 7.25 5.48 7.40
N SER A 31 6.51 6.56 7.11
CA SER A 31 6.50 7.17 5.79
C SER A 31 7.90 7.66 5.37
N ARG A 32 8.65 8.27 6.28
CA ARG A 32 10.05 8.68 6.03
C ARG A 32 10.96 7.48 5.75
N LEU A 33 10.81 6.40 6.51
CA LEU A 33 11.55 5.17 6.29
C LEU A 33 11.23 4.56 4.91
N LEU A 34 9.95 4.52 4.54
CA LEU A 34 9.52 4.06 3.23
C LEU A 34 10.07 4.93 2.09
N HIS A 35 10.14 6.25 2.28
CA HIS A 35 10.77 7.16 1.32
C HIS A 35 12.25 6.82 1.12
N LEU A 36 13.00 6.52 2.19
CA LEU A 36 14.41 6.11 2.07
C LEU A 36 14.55 4.82 1.26
N TYR A 37 13.74 3.80 1.53
CA TYR A 37 13.74 2.55 0.74
C TYR A 37 13.38 2.79 -0.72
N TYR A 38 12.37 3.63 -0.96
CA TYR A 38 11.92 4.00 -2.30
C TYR A 38 13.05 4.69 -3.09
N SER A 39 13.69 5.71 -2.52
CA SER A 39 14.80 6.44 -3.15
C SER A 39 15.99 5.52 -3.45
N ALA A 40 16.43 4.74 -2.46
CA ALA A 40 17.56 3.81 -2.64
C ALA A 40 17.29 2.75 -3.70
N SER A 41 16.06 2.19 -3.73
CA SER A 41 15.67 1.21 -4.74
C SER A 41 15.73 1.81 -6.14
N ARG A 42 15.25 3.07 -6.30
CA ARG A 42 15.30 3.76 -7.60
C ARG A 42 16.73 4.01 -8.08
N GLU A 43 17.63 4.40 -7.19
CA GLU A 43 19.04 4.61 -7.52
C GLU A 43 19.70 3.30 -7.96
N LEU A 44 19.48 2.21 -7.20
CA LEU A 44 19.99 0.88 -7.55
C LEU A 44 19.46 0.41 -8.90
N TYR A 45 18.17 0.61 -9.17
CA TYR A 45 17.58 0.28 -10.47
C TYR A 45 18.17 1.11 -11.60
N ALA A 46 18.42 2.41 -11.39
CA ALA A 46 19.04 3.27 -12.38
C ALA A 46 20.46 2.78 -12.74
N ALA A 47 21.31 2.53 -11.74
CA ALA A 47 22.66 2.02 -11.93
C ALA A 47 22.68 0.66 -12.65
N ARG A 48 21.78 -0.26 -12.26
CA ARG A 48 21.63 -1.56 -12.94
C ARG A 48 21.21 -1.41 -14.40
N ARG A 49 20.29 -0.49 -14.70
CA ARG A 49 19.85 -0.25 -16.09
C ARG A 49 20.98 0.28 -16.96
N GLU A 50 21.76 1.22 -16.44
CA GLU A 50 22.91 1.79 -17.13
C GLU A 50 23.96 0.71 -17.43
N PHE A 51 24.30 -0.11 -16.43
CA PHE A 51 25.23 -1.22 -16.59
C PHE A 51 24.77 -2.24 -17.66
N LEU A 52 23.48 -2.57 -17.70
CA LEU A 52 22.92 -3.55 -18.63
C LEU A 52 22.55 -2.96 -20.01
N GLY A 53 22.64 -1.64 -20.21
CA GLY A 53 22.24 -0.98 -21.47
C GLY A 53 20.76 -1.13 -21.82
N THR A 54 19.88 -1.31 -20.83
CA THR A 54 18.45 -1.59 -21.06
C THR A 54 17.60 -0.32 -21.04
N LYS A 55 16.62 -0.21 -21.95
CA LYS A 55 15.67 0.92 -22.05
C LYS A 55 14.36 0.72 -21.27
N HIS A 56 14.30 -0.24 -20.36
CA HIS A 56 13.03 -0.63 -19.71
C HIS A 56 12.30 0.53 -19.00
N GLU A 57 10.96 0.41 -18.99
CA GLU A 57 9.99 1.33 -18.40
C GLU A 57 10.22 1.60 -16.90
N LYS A 58 9.50 2.61 -16.39
CA LYS A 58 9.46 3.00 -14.98
C LYS A 58 9.08 1.78 -14.12
N ILE A 59 9.94 1.44 -13.16
CA ILE A 59 9.69 0.33 -12.23
C ILE A 59 8.78 0.80 -11.09
N THR A 60 7.76 0.01 -10.79
CA THR A 60 6.83 0.24 -9.69
C THR A 60 7.41 -0.28 -8.37
N PHE A 61 7.35 0.54 -7.33
CA PHE A 61 7.70 0.14 -5.96
C PHE A 61 6.45 -0.39 -5.25
N ILE A 62 6.49 -1.63 -4.76
CA ILE A 62 5.33 -2.32 -4.18
C ILE A 62 5.51 -2.44 -2.67
N ILE A 63 4.48 -2.04 -1.91
CA ILE A 63 4.42 -2.17 -0.46
C ILE A 63 3.29 -3.14 -0.10
N GLY A 64 3.65 -4.27 0.49
CA GLY A 64 2.68 -5.25 0.99
C GLY A 64 2.27 -4.96 2.43
N ILE A 65 0.97 -4.85 2.70
CA ILE A 65 0.42 -4.66 4.06
C ILE A 65 -0.40 -5.90 4.43
N ALA A 66 0.13 -6.72 5.33
CA ALA A 66 -0.46 -7.97 5.79
C ALA A 66 -0.88 -7.91 7.26
N GLY A 67 -1.63 -8.91 7.73
CA GLY A 67 -2.15 -8.97 9.09
C GLY A 67 -3.55 -9.59 9.18
N SER A 68 -4.02 -9.84 10.41
CA SER A 68 -5.31 -10.49 10.68
C SER A 68 -6.52 -9.66 10.18
N VAL A 69 -7.68 -10.31 10.05
CA VAL A 69 -8.95 -9.63 9.76
C VAL A 69 -9.25 -8.62 10.87
N ALA A 70 -9.78 -7.45 10.50
CA ALA A 70 -10.12 -6.34 11.40
C ALA A 70 -8.97 -5.67 12.18
N VAL A 71 -7.70 -6.05 11.97
CA VAL A 71 -6.54 -5.43 12.66
C VAL A 71 -6.22 -3.99 12.20
N GLY A 72 -6.94 -3.44 11.22
CA GLY A 72 -6.71 -2.08 10.72
C GLY A 72 -5.85 -1.95 9.46
N LYS A 73 -5.57 -3.03 8.72
CA LYS A 73 -4.77 -2.98 7.47
C LYS A 73 -5.23 -1.89 6.49
N SER A 74 -6.52 -1.82 6.20
CA SER A 74 -7.08 -0.84 5.25
C SER A 74 -6.94 0.59 5.76
N THR A 75 -7.03 0.77 7.08
CA THR A 75 -6.82 2.04 7.77
C THR A 75 -5.37 2.50 7.58
N THR A 76 -4.40 1.65 7.92
CA THR A 76 -2.97 1.89 7.73
C THR A 76 -2.64 2.16 6.26
N ALA A 77 -3.19 1.37 5.33
CA ALA A 77 -2.92 1.51 3.91
C ALA A 77 -3.41 2.84 3.33
N ARG A 78 -4.61 3.30 3.72
CA ARG A 78 -5.14 4.60 3.32
C ARG A 78 -4.30 5.75 3.88
N LEU A 79 -3.92 5.68 5.15
CA LEU A 79 -3.08 6.71 5.76
C LEU A 79 -1.71 6.80 5.10
N LEU A 80 -1.05 5.66 4.87
CA LEU A 80 0.22 5.63 4.15
C LEU A 80 0.07 6.16 2.72
N LYS A 81 -1.01 5.84 2.00
CA LYS A 81 -1.28 6.42 0.67
C LYS A 81 -1.28 7.94 0.70
N THR A 82 -1.98 8.56 1.66
CA THR A 82 -2.03 10.02 1.80
C THR A 82 -0.64 10.59 2.12
N LEU A 83 0.07 10.00 3.08
CA LEU A 83 1.41 10.47 3.46
C LEU A 83 2.44 10.34 2.34
N ILE A 84 2.38 9.25 1.56
CA ILE A 84 3.28 9.01 0.42
C ILE A 84 2.96 9.96 -0.74
N SER A 85 1.68 10.23 -1.00
CA SER A 85 1.26 11.21 -2.01
C SER A 85 1.78 12.63 -1.71
N ALA A 86 2.01 12.93 -0.42
CA ALA A 86 2.55 14.20 0.04
C ALA A 86 4.10 14.28 0.01
N TRP A 87 4.80 13.25 -0.49
CA TRP A 87 6.26 13.30 -0.63
C TRP A 87 6.71 14.41 -1.61
N PRO A 88 7.93 14.95 -1.46
CA PRO A 88 8.42 16.04 -2.31
C PRO A 88 8.42 15.72 -3.81
N ASP A 89 8.68 14.46 -4.16
CA ASP A 89 8.73 13.96 -5.53
C ASP A 89 7.35 13.55 -6.07
N LYS A 90 6.30 13.67 -5.26
CA LYS A 90 4.88 13.46 -5.60
C LYS A 90 4.65 12.19 -6.45
N PRO A 91 5.01 11.00 -5.94
CA PRO A 91 4.79 9.77 -6.67
C PRO A 91 3.28 9.54 -6.89
N THR A 92 2.94 8.90 -8.00
CA THR A 92 1.60 8.32 -8.18
C THR A 92 1.48 7.11 -7.27
N VAL A 93 0.46 7.08 -6.41
CA VAL A 93 0.25 6.01 -5.44
C VAL A 93 -1.13 5.39 -5.61
N ASP A 94 -1.16 4.09 -5.87
CA ASP A 94 -2.39 3.31 -5.96
C ASP A 94 -2.52 2.36 -4.76
N LEU A 95 -3.77 2.06 -4.38
CA LEU A 95 -4.10 1.12 -3.32
C LEU A 95 -4.97 0.01 -3.88
N ILE A 96 -4.45 -1.22 -3.87
CA ILE A 96 -5.12 -2.40 -4.42
C ILE A 96 -5.42 -3.37 -3.26
N PRO A 97 -6.70 -3.54 -2.85
CA PRO A 97 -7.06 -4.53 -1.85
C PRO A 97 -7.06 -5.94 -2.46
N THR A 98 -6.45 -6.91 -1.76
CA THR A 98 -6.42 -8.31 -2.20
C THR A 98 -7.80 -8.97 -2.20
N ASP A 99 -8.75 -8.45 -1.42
CA ASP A 99 -10.10 -8.99 -1.31
C ASP A 99 -10.86 -8.96 -2.65
N GLY A 100 -10.48 -8.05 -3.56
CA GLY A 100 -11.01 -8.01 -4.94
C GLY A 100 -10.63 -9.22 -5.78
N TYR A 101 -9.67 -10.03 -5.33
CA TYR A 101 -9.22 -11.25 -6.00
C TYR A 101 -9.78 -12.52 -5.38
N ILE A 102 -10.67 -12.41 -4.39
CA ILE A 102 -11.44 -13.55 -3.90
C ILE A 102 -12.40 -13.99 -5.02
N PHE A 103 -12.50 -15.30 -5.25
CA PHE A 103 -13.43 -15.83 -6.24
C PHE A 103 -14.88 -15.40 -5.95
N PRO A 104 -15.71 -15.18 -7.00
CA PRO A 104 -17.12 -14.87 -6.80
C PRO A 104 -17.83 -15.93 -5.95
N ASN A 105 -18.85 -15.52 -5.20
CA ASN A 105 -19.61 -16.43 -4.32
C ASN A 105 -20.16 -17.67 -5.06
N SER A 106 -20.45 -17.58 -6.37
CA SER A 106 -20.86 -18.72 -7.20
C SER A 106 -19.77 -19.78 -7.29
N VAL A 107 -18.53 -19.39 -7.60
CA VAL A 107 -17.36 -20.27 -7.69
C VAL A 107 -17.01 -20.85 -6.32
N LEU A 108 -17.12 -20.06 -5.24
CA LEU A 108 -16.88 -20.55 -3.88
C LEU A 108 -17.92 -21.60 -3.45
N LYS A 109 -19.20 -21.45 -3.86
CA LYS A 109 -20.26 -22.44 -3.63
C LYS A 109 -20.02 -23.71 -4.44
N GLU A 110 -19.71 -23.58 -5.72
CA GLU A 110 -19.40 -24.72 -6.60
C GLU A 110 -18.23 -25.56 -6.05
N ARG A 111 -17.22 -24.89 -5.48
CA ARG A 111 -16.05 -25.54 -4.87
C ARG A 111 -16.23 -25.97 -3.42
N ASN A 112 -17.40 -25.77 -2.81
CA ASN A 112 -17.67 -26.08 -1.40
C ASN A 112 -16.69 -25.42 -0.39
N ILE A 113 -16.21 -24.21 -0.70
CA ILE A 113 -15.23 -23.46 0.14
C ILE A 113 -15.78 -22.13 0.66
N MET A 114 -17.11 -21.97 0.70
CA MET A 114 -17.76 -20.75 1.20
C MET A 114 -17.35 -20.40 2.64
N ASN A 115 -17.19 -21.42 3.50
CA ASN A 115 -16.74 -21.29 4.89
C ASN A 115 -15.23 -20.97 5.01
N ARG A 116 -14.47 -21.10 3.92
CA ARG A 116 -13.04 -20.81 3.83
C ARG A 116 -12.77 -19.52 3.05
N LYS A 117 -13.78 -18.64 2.93
CA LYS A 117 -13.61 -17.31 2.34
C LYS A 117 -12.58 -16.51 3.12
N GLY A 118 -11.53 -16.05 2.44
CA GLY A 118 -10.38 -15.36 3.05
C GLY A 118 -9.17 -16.27 3.34
N PHE A 119 -9.26 -17.58 3.11
CA PHE A 119 -8.11 -18.49 3.11
C PHE A 119 -7.48 -18.58 1.71
N PRO A 120 -6.21 -19.01 1.57
CA PRO A 120 -5.47 -18.99 0.30
C PRO A 120 -6.22 -19.60 -0.90
N GLU A 121 -6.91 -20.72 -0.71
CA GLU A 121 -7.68 -21.42 -1.75
C GLU A 121 -8.92 -20.66 -2.25
N SER A 122 -9.39 -19.65 -1.53
CA SER A 122 -10.50 -18.79 -1.94
C SER A 122 -10.08 -17.63 -2.86
N PHE A 123 -8.77 -17.41 -3.04
CA PHE A 123 -8.23 -16.34 -3.89
C PHE A 123 -7.85 -16.84 -5.29
N ASN A 124 -8.12 -16.01 -6.28
CA ASN A 124 -7.58 -16.14 -7.63
C ASN A 124 -6.16 -15.58 -7.70
N VAL A 125 -5.17 -16.33 -7.18
CA VAL A 125 -3.76 -15.91 -7.15
C VAL A 125 -3.19 -15.64 -8.54
N LYS A 126 -3.71 -16.31 -9.59
CA LYS A 126 -3.26 -16.08 -10.98
C LYS A 126 -3.77 -14.77 -11.57
N GLY A 127 -4.85 -14.22 -11.01
CA GLY A 127 -5.42 -12.96 -11.45
C GLY A 127 -4.86 -11.74 -10.74
N LEU A 128 -4.18 -11.94 -9.59
CA LEU A 128 -3.50 -10.91 -8.78
C LEU A 128 -2.22 -10.43 -9.47
#